data_AF-A0A6P0SNS6-F1
#
_entry.id   AF-A0A6P0SNS6-F1
#
_cell.length_a   1.000
_cell.length_b   1.000
_cell.length_c   1.000
_cell.angle_alpha   90.00
_cell.angle_beta   90.00
_cell.angle_gamma   90.00
#
_symmetry.space_group_name_H-M   'P 1'
#
loop_
_entity.id
_entity.type
_entity.pdbx_description
1 polymer ?
#
loop_
_entity_poly.entity_id
_entity_poly.type
_entity_poly.pdbx_seq_one_letter_code
_entity_poly.pdbx_strand_id
1 'polypeptide(L)' 'VKCLARALTSYTLMVQYGYVPQLRIGVAKGESGQLEAHAWVENQGLVVIGQLPDLTRFKTLPSLGKH' A
#
# COMPACT_ATOMS: atom_id res chain seq x y z
N VAL A 1 13.54 2.58 6.45
CA VAL A 1 12.82 1.28 6.36
C VAL A 1 11.61 1.48 5.46
N LYS A 2 11.59 0.75 4.35
CA LYS A 2 10.84 1.02 3.11
C LYS A 2 9.33 0.86 3.35
N CYS A 3 8.50 1.75 2.81
CA CYS A 3 7.03 1.84 2.97
C CYS A 3 6.30 0.49 3.13
N LEU A 4 6.70 -0.54 2.40
CA LEU A 4 6.18 -1.90 2.50
C LEU A 4 6.25 -2.48 3.92
N ALA A 5 7.37 -2.37 4.61
CA ALA A 5 7.49 -2.90 5.97
C ALA A 5 6.53 -2.19 6.93
N ARG A 6 6.38 -0.86 6.82
CA ARG A 6 5.44 -0.10 7.65
C ARG A 6 3.99 -0.50 7.35
N ALA A 7 3.64 -0.58 6.06
CA ALA A 7 2.30 -0.99 5.63
C ALA A 7 1.98 -2.42 6.09
N LEU A 8 2.92 -3.35 5.99
CA LEU A 8 2.74 -4.74 6.42
C LEU A 8 2.61 -4.86 7.95
N THR A 9 3.41 -4.11 8.72
CA THR A 9 3.26 -4.06 10.18
C THR A 9 1.91 -3.51 10.59
N SER A 10 1.47 -2.39 10.01
CA SER A 10 0.15 -1.81 10.29
C SER A 10 -0.99 -2.75 9.89
N TYR A 11 -0.93 -3.35 8.71
CA TYR A 11 -1.89 -4.35 8.25
C TYR A 11 -2.00 -5.52 9.26
N THR A 12 -0.85 -6.06 9.70
CA THR A 12 -0.81 -7.19 10.64
C THR A 12 -1.44 -6.84 11.98
N LEU A 13 -1.11 -5.66 12.53
CA LEU A 13 -1.71 -5.19 13.78
C LEU A 13 -3.22 -5.00 13.63
N MET A 14 -3.66 -4.32 12.57
CA MET A 14 -5.09 -4.09 12.32
C MET A 14 -5.89 -5.40 12.22
N VAL A 15 -5.35 -6.40 11.52
CA VAL A 15 -5.98 -7.74 11.46
C VAL A 15 -6.07 -8.37 12.85
N GLN A 16 -5.02 -8.27 13.67
CA GLN A 16 -5.04 -8.82 15.04
C GLN A 16 -6.10 -8.16 15.94
N TYR A 17 -6.41 -6.88 15.69
CA TYR A 17 -7.45 -6.14 16.42
C TYR A 17 -8.86 -6.28 15.80
N GLY A 18 -9.05 -7.16 14.80
CA GLY A 18 -10.37 -7.46 14.23
C GLY A 18 -10.83 -6.54 13.09
N TYR A 19 -9.93 -5.70 12.54
CA TYR A 19 -10.23 -4.92 11.35
C TYR A 19 -10.04 -5.76 10.07
N VAL A 20 -10.66 -5.33 8.98
CA VAL A 20 -10.48 -5.91 7.64
C VAL A 20 -9.76 -4.92 6.71
N PRO A 21 -8.49 -4.58 7.01
CA PRO A 21 -7.72 -3.66 6.19
C PRO A 21 -7.35 -4.27 4.83
N GLN A 22 -7.02 -3.42 3.87
CA GLN A 22 -6.48 -3.78 2.57
C GLN A 22 -5.05 -3.28 2.46
N LEU A 23 -4.09 -4.20 2.33
CA LEU A 23 -2.72 -3.86 1.96
C LEU A 23 -2.67 -3.54 0.46
N ARG A 24 -2.22 -2.36 0.10
CA ARG A 24 -2.05 -1.91 -1.28
C ARG A 24 -0.56 -1.78 -1.59
N ILE A 25 -0.16 -2.31 -2.74
CA ILE A 25 1.17 -2.10 -3.31
C ILE A 25 0.95 -1.49 -4.69
N GLY A 26 1.56 -0.33 -4.93
CA GLY A 26 1.42 0.40 -6.18
C GLY A 26 2.77 0.70 -6.80
N VAL A 27 2.75 0.83 -8.12
CA VAL A 27 3.92 1.26 -8.91
C VAL A 27 3.57 2.46 -9.77
N ALA A 28 4.52 3.37 -9.92
CA ALA A 28 4.41 4.55 -10.77
C ALA A 28 5.69 4.71 -11.59
N LYS A 29 5.57 5.39 -12.74
CA LYS A 29 6.73 5.87 -13.47
C LYS A 29 7.17 7.19 -12.82
N GLY A 30 8.40 7.25 -12.36
CA GLY A 30 9.03 8.47 -11.85
C GLY A 30 9.43 9.42 -12.97
N GLU A 31 9.83 10.64 -12.61
CA GLU A 31 10.09 11.75 -13.54
C GLU A 31 11.21 11.44 -14.54
N SER A 32 12.28 10.76 -14.10
CA SER A 32 13.37 10.29 -14.98
C SER A 32 13.13 8.90 -15.58
N GLY A 33 11.88 8.41 -15.56
CA GLY A 33 11.48 7.14 -16.15
C GLY A 33 11.77 5.89 -15.30
N GLN A 34 12.33 6.06 -14.10
CA GLN A 34 12.52 4.99 -13.13
C GLN A 34 11.18 4.44 -12.62
N LEU A 35 11.16 3.18 -12.23
CA LEU A 35 10.01 2.58 -11.56
C LEU A 35 10.04 2.96 -10.08
N GLU A 36 8.99 3.59 -9.58
CA GLU A 36 8.80 3.92 -8.18
C GLU A 36 7.74 3.00 -7.58
N ALA A 37 8.06 2.38 -6.44
CA ALA A 37 7.16 1.49 -5.74
C ALA A 37 6.76 2.10 -4.40
N HIS A 38 5.48 1.94 -4.06
CA HIS A 38 4.94 2.40 -2.79
C HIS A 38 3.96 1.39 -2.21
N ALA A 39 3.77 1.43 -0.90
CA ALA A 39 2.82 0.58 -0.20
C ALA A 39 2.10 1.36 0.89
N TRP A 40 0.80 1.13 1.01
CA TRP A 40 -0.09 1.79 1.94
C TRP A 40 -1.18 0.81 2.42
N VAL A 41 -1.90 1.18 3.48
CA VAL A 41 -3.04 0.40 3.99
C VAL A 41 -4.29 1.24 3.89
N GLU A 42 -5.35 0.63 3.37
CA GLU A 42 -6.70 1.19 3.36
C GLU A 42 -7.60 0.42 4.32
N ASN A 43 -8.56 1.11 4.95
CA ASN A 43 -9.64 0.48 5.69
C ASN A 43 -10.91 1.29 5.45
N GLN A 44 -11.97 0.63 4.99
CA GLN A 44 -13.26 1.27 4.67
C GLN A 44 -13.11 2.44 3.68
N GLY A 45 -12.23 2.30 2.68
CA GLY A 45 -11.98 3.33 1.65
C GLY A 45 -11.07 4.48 2.09
N LEU A 46 -10.56 4.48 3.32
CA LEU A 46 -9.66 5.50 3.84
C LEU A 46 -8.24 4.98 3.96
N VAL A 47 -7.25 5.78 3.57
CA VAL A 47 -5.83 5.46 3.76
C VAL A 47 -5.45 5.68 5.22
N VAL A 48 -5.04 4.61 5.90
CA VAL A 48 -4.69 4.61 7.32
C VAL A 48 -3.21 4.93 7.53
N ILE A 49 -2.34 4.41 6.66
CA ILE A 49 -0.91 4.69 6.66
C ILE A 49 -0.36 4.67 5.24
N GLY A 50 0.66 5.48 4.98
CA GLY A 50 1.30 5.54 3.67
C GLY A 50 0.63 6.52 2.71
N GLN A 51 -0.15 7.49 3.21
CA GLN A 51 -0.67 8.58 2.38
C GLN A 51 0.47 9.37 1.75
N LEU A 52 0.35 9.66 0.46
CA LEU A 52 1.20 10.60 -0.27
C LEU A 52 0.30 11.63 -0.99
N PRO A 53 0.78 12.85 -1.26
CA PRO A 53 0.02 13.86 -2.01
C PRO A 53 -0.40 13.40 -3.41
N ASP A 54 0.44 12.58 -4.03
CA ASP A 54 0.36 12.08 -5.40
C ASP A 54 -0.02 10.60 -5.47
N LEU A 55 -0.65 10.05 -4.42
CA LEU A 55 -0.96 8.62 -4.33
C LEU A 55 -1.73 8.07 -5.55
N THR A 56 -2.53 8.92 -6.20
CA THR A 56 -3.32 8.61 -7.40
C THR A 56 -2.48 8.21 -8.63
N ARG A 57 -1.19 8.56 -8.69
CA ARG A 57 -0.33 8.16 -9.80
C ARG A 57 0.10 6.70 -9.74
N PHE A 58 0.02 6.08 -8.56
CA PHE A 58 0.41 4.70 -8.37
C PHE A 58 -0.69 3.76 -8.86
N LYS A 59 -0.36 2.90 -9.82
CA LYS A 59 -1.26 1.81 -10.23
C LYS A 59 -1.08 0.65 -9.27
N THR A 60 -2.17 0.23 -8.63
CA THR A 60 -2.16 -0.90 -7.70
C THR A 60 -1.87 -2.20 -8.46
N LEU A 61 -0.90 -2.96 -7.96
CA LEU A 61 -0.70 -4.32 -8.41
C LEU A 61 -1.87 -5.19 -7.93
N PRO A 62 -2.37 -6.11 -8.76
CA PRO A 62 -3.35 -7.08 -8.29
C PRO A 62 -2.75 -7.90 -7.15
N SER A 63 -3.59 -8.28 -6.18
CA SER A 63 -3.19 -9.24 -5.16
C SER A 63 -2.70 -10.51 -5.85
N LEU A 64 -1.47 -10.94 -5.53
CA LEU A 64 -0.95 -12.21 -6.00
C LEU A 64 -1.77 -13.31 -5.32
N GLY A 65 -2.79 -13.82 -6.01
CA GLY A 65 -3.61 -14.92 -5.54
C GLY A 65 -2.75 -16.14 -5.25
N LYS A 66 -3.10 -16.87 -4.19
CA LYS A 66 -2.58 -18.23 -3.97
C LYS A 66 -3.13 -19.11 -5.09
N HIS A 67 -2.30 -19.42 -6.08
CA HIS A 67 -2.52 -20.60 -6.91
C HIS A 67 -2.28 -21.85 -6.08
#